data_AF-A0A2S5WHI4-F1
#
_entry.id   AF-A0A2S5WHI4-F1
#
_cell.length_a   1.000
_cell.length_b   1.000
_cell.length_c   1.000
_cell.angle_alpha   90.00
_cell.angle_beta   90.00
_cell.angle_gamma   90.00
#
_symmetry.space_group_name_H-M   'P 1'
#
loop_
_entity.id
_entity.type
_entity.pdbx_description
1 polymer ?
#
loop_
_entity_poly.entity_id
_entity_poly.type
_entity_poly.pdbx_seq_one_letter_code
_entity_poly.pdbx_strand_id
1 'polypeptide(L)' 'MRLLGTILLAIGFIALASAVLITDPTALDANIGAGILQMAGFVAGGAGLAVLLITLLVPKRTSR' A
#
# COMPACT_ATOMS: atom_id res chain seq x y z
N MET A 1 -1.06 -6.44 14.87
CA MET A 1 -0.29 -6.59 13.61
C MET A 1 -1.19 -6.83 12.41
N ARG A 2 -2.05 -7.88 12.40
CA ARG A 2 -2.89 -8.20 11.24
C ARG A 2 -3.81 -7.06 10.76
N LEU A 3 -4.61 -6.47 11.67
CA LEU A 3 -5.49 -5.35 11.33
C LEU A 3 -4.73 -4.15 10.74
N LEU A 4 -3.62 -3.76 11.37
CA LEU A 4 -2.77 -2.67 10.89
C LEU A 4 -2.21 -2.96 9.49
N GLY A 5 -1.71 -4.18 9.26
CA GLY A 5 -1.21 -4.60 7.95
C GLY A 5 -2.30 -4.56 6.88
N THR A 6 -3.53 -4.99 7.21
CA THR A 6 -4.68 -4.89 6.29
C THR A 6 -5.06 -3.45 5.98
N ILE A 7 -5.08 -2.56 6.98
CA ILE A 7 -5.40 -1.14 6.77
C ILE A 7 -4.35 -0.48 5.89
N LEU A 8 -3.06 -0.68 6.19
CA LEU A 8 -1.95 -0.13 5.37
C LEU A 8 -2.00 -0.66 3.93
N LEU A 9 -2.30 -1.95 3.77
CA LEU A 9 -2.45 -2.56 2.44
C LEU A 9 -3.62 -1.95 1.67
N ALA A 10 -4.77 -1.77 2.32
CA ALA A 10 -5.95 -1.16 1.71
C ALA A 10 -5.70 0.29 1.29
N ILE A 11 -5.07 1.09 2.16
CA ILE A 11 -4.69 2.48 1.84
C ILE A 11 -3.73 2.51 0.66
N GLY A 12 -2.71 1.64 0.65
CA GLY A 12 -1.76 1.54 -0.45
C GLY A 12 -2.44 1.20 -1.79
N PHE A 13 -3.38 0.25 -1.77
CA PHE A 13 -4.16 -0.11 -2.95
C PHE A 13 -5.04 1.02 -3.45
N ILE A 14 -5.73 1.73 -2.54
CA ILE A 14 -6.57 2.86 -2.90
C ILE A 14 -5.72 3.98 -3.52
N ALA A 15 -4.55 4.28 -2.96
CA ALA A 15 -3.64 5.28 -3.51
C ALA A 15 -3.15 4.90 -4.92
N LEU A 16 -2.77 3.64 -5.14
CA LEU A 16 -2.36 3.14 -6.45
C LEU A 16 -3.50 3.17 -7.47
N ALA A 17 -4.70 2.74 -7.08
CA ALA A 17 -5.88 2.75 -7.94
C ALA A 17 -6.26 4.19 -8.32
N SER A 18 -6.29 5.09 -7.35
CA SER A 18 -6.53 6.52 -7.59
C SER A 18 -5.48 7.12 -8.52
N ALA A 19 -4.21 6.72 -8.41
CA ALA A 19 -3.15 7.22 -9.28
C ALA A 19 -3.44 6.89 -10.75
N VAL A 20 -3.88 5.66 -11.02
CA VAL A 20 -4.27 5.22 -12.37
C VAL A 20 -5.46 6.03 -12.88
N LEU A 21 -6.45 6.29 -12.02
CA LEU A 21 -7.67 7.03 -12.41
C LEU A 21 -7.42 8.50 -12.73
N ILE A 22 -6.43 9.14 -12.09
CA ILE A 22 -6.12 10.56 -12.31
C ILE A 22 -4.98 10.80 -13.32
N THR A 23 -4.32 9.75 -13.81
CA THR A 23 -3.24 9.89 -14.79
C THR A 23 -3.83 10.34 -16.13
N ASP A 24 -3.32 11.43 -16.69
CA ASP A 24 -3.81 12.02 -17.94
C ASP A 24 -2.63 12.37 -18.87
N PRO A 25 -2.60 11.91 -20.12
CA PRO A 25 -1.48 12.16 -21.04
C PRO A 25 -1.24 13.64 -21.38
N THR A 26 -2.19 14.52 -21.12
CA THR A 26 -2.17 15.93 -21.52
C THR A 26 -2.06 16.91 -20.34
N ALA A 27 -2.41 16.48 -19.13
CA ALA A 27 -2.37 17.32 -17.93
C ALA A 27 -1.15 16.99 -17.05
N LEU A 28 -0.11 17.81 -17.13
CA LEU A 28 1.13 17.62 -16.36
C LEU A 28 0.87 17.60 -14.84
N ASP A 29 0.02 18.50 -14.35
CA ASP A 29 -0.29 18.63 -12.93
C ASP A 29 -0.97 17.36 -12.37
N ALA A 30 -1.85 16.75 -13.17
CA ALA A 30 -2.51 15.50 -12.82
C ALA A 30 -1.50 14.34 -12.74
N ASN A 31 -0.53 14.29 -13.64
CA ASN A 31 0.53 13.27 -13.63
C ASN A 31 1.51 13.43 -12.47
N ILE A 32 1.81 14.66 -12.04
CA ILE A 32 2.60 14.91 -10.83
C ILE A 32 1.85 14.36 -9.61
N GLY A 33 0.54 14.66 -9.51
CA GLY A 33 -0.32 14.11 -8.47
C GLY A 33 -0.35 12.58 -8.48
N ALA A 34 -0.49 11.97 -9.66
CA ALA A 34 -0.46 10.53 -9.84
C ALA A 34 0.88 9.91 -9.41
N GLY A 35 2.00 10.56 -9.72
CA GLY A 35 3.34 10.11 -9.32
C GLY A 35 3.53 10.08 -7.80
N ILE A 36 3.06 11.13 -7.10
CA ILE A 36 3.08 11.17 -5.63
C ILE A 36 2.21 10.06 -5.05
N LEU A 37 1.02 9.87 -5.61
CA LEU A 37 0.09 8.83 -5.17
C LEU A 37 0.64 7.42 -5.40
N GLN A 38 1.36 7.19 -6.51
CA GLN A 38 2.06 5.93 -6.76
C GLN A 38 3.14 5.68 -5.71
N MET A 39 4.01 6.66 -5.44
CA MET A 39 5.06 6.49 -4.43
C MET A 39 4.47 6.19 -3.04
N ALA A 40 3.48 6.97 -2.60
CA ALA A 40 2.81 6.74 -1.33
C ALA A 40 2.11 5.37 -1.28
N GLY A 41 1.44 5.00 -2.38
CA GLY A 41 0.73 3.73 -2.50
C GLY A 41 1.65 2.51 -2.44
N PHE A 42 2.80 2.55 -3.12
CA PHE A 42 3.81 1.48 -3.04
C PHE A 42 4.41 1.36 -1.64
N VAL A 43 4.73 2.47 -0.98
CA VAL A 43 5.29 2.45 0.39
C VAL A 43 4.28 1.89 1.38
N ALA A 44 3.04 2.41 1.39
CA ALA A 44 1.99 1.96 2.31
C ALA A 44 1.57 0.51 2.03
N GLY A 45 1.34 0.17 0.76
CA GLY A 45 0.93 -1.17 0.32
C GLY A 45 2.01 -2.21 0.60
N GLY A 46 3.27 -1.90 0.28
CA GLY A 46 4.43 -2.74 0.56
C GLY A 46 4.64 -2.98 2.05
N ALA A 47 4.54 -1.93 2.87
CA ALA A 47 4.63 -2.06 4.32
C ALA A 47 3.48 -2.91 4.89
N GLY A 48 2.24 -2.68 4.44
CA GLY A 48 1.08 -3.45 4.86
C GLY A 48 1.20 -4.94 4.52
N LEU A 49 1.65 -5.24 3.29
CA LEU A 49 1.93 -6.59 2.85
C LEU A 49 3.03 -7.25 3.69
N ALA A 50 4.15 -6.55 3.93
CA ALA A 50 5.24 -7.06 4.75
C ALA A 50 4.80 -7.41 6.18
N VAL A 51 3.99 -6.55 6.82
CA VAL A 51 3.43 -6.81 8.16
C VAL A 51 2.54 -8.05 8.17
N LEU A 52 1.70 -8.22 7.14
CA LEU A 52 0.84 -9.40 7.02
C LEU A 52 1.67 -10.68 6.81
N LEU A 53 2.67 -10.62 5.94
CA LEU A 53 3.57 -11.74 5.69
C LEU A 53 4.34 -12.14 6.95
N ILE A 54 4.92 -11.18 7.68
CA ILE A 54 5.60 -11.44 8.95
C ILE A 54 4.62 -12.08 9.96
N THR A 55 3.39 -11.56 10.05
CA THR A 55 2.38 -12.11 10.96
C THR A 55 1.99 -13.56 10.61
N LEU A 56 2.01 -13.91 9.33
CA LEU A 56 1.71 -15.26 8.84
C LEU A 56 2.91 -16.21 8.97
N LEU A 57 4.11 -15.71 8.70
CA LEU A 57 5.34 -16.51 8.60
C LEU A 57 6.03 -16.70 9.95
N VAL A 58 5.86 -15.78 10.90
CA VAL A 58 6.41 -15.92 12.25
C VAL A 58 5.45 -16.76 13.08
N PRO A 59 5.78 -18.03 13.38
CA PRO A 59 4.94 -18.86 14.22
C PRO A 59 4.87 -18.19 15.60
N LYS A 60 3.67 -18.06 16.16
CA LYS A 60 3.57 -17.89 17.61
C LYS A 60 4.26 -19.10 18.21
N ARG A 61 5.45 -18.92 18.81
CA ARG A 61 5.99 -19.90 19.76
C ARG A 61 4.98 -19.99 20.89
N THR A 62 3.98 -20.85 20.72
CA THR A 62 3.18 -21.37 21.82
C THR A 62 4.16 -22.22 22.62
N SER A 63 4.72 -21.60 23.64
CA SER A 63 5.30 -22.29 24.78
C SER A 63 4.15 -23.12 25.35
N ARG A 64 4.18 -24.43 25.11
CA ARG A 64 3.53 -25.40 25.98
C ARG A 64 4.57 -25.92 26.94
#